data_AF-A0A5P0ZKK1-F1
#
_entry.id   AF-A0A5P0ZKK1-F1
#
_cell.length_a   1.000
_cell.length_b   1.000
_cell.length_c   1.000
_cell.angle_alpha   90.00
_cell.angle_beta   90.00
_cell.angle_gamma   90.00
#
_symmetry.space_group_name_H-M   'P 1'
#
loop_
_entity.id
_entity.type
_entity.pdbx_description
1 polymer ?
#
loop_
_entity_poly.entity_id
_entity_poly.type
_entity_poly.pdbx_seq_one_letter_code
_entity_poly.pdbx_strand_id
1 'polypeptide(L)'
;MVQITDLRGNGNGWTLQLKPEALVGEQTSSQITDGYLYLGSEAIRKPSDSVSDPPITQSKRLMLGEFDNVLKAPKNTGLSTWILGLNQNTDSPTTLVLNNIDAVQPDHYVGSLDWSLTNAPS
;
A
#
# COMPACT_ATOMS: atom_id res chain seq x y z
N MET A 1 -9.00 0.49 -3.24
CA MET A 1 -8.65 -0.80 -3.87
C MET A 1 -7.50 -0.55 -4.83
N VAL A 2 -6.64 -1.54 -5.07
CA VAL A 2 -5.57 -1.47 -6.08
C VAL A 2 -5.69 -2.69 -6.99
N GLN A 3 -5.63 -2.50 -8.31
CA GLN A 3 -5.65 -3.57 -9.29
C GLN A 3 -4.30 -3.63 -10.01
N ILE A 4 -3.73 -4.83 -10.11
CA ILE A 4 -2.50 -5.11 -10.85
C ILE A 4 -2.81 -6.21 -11.87
N THR A 5 -2.37 -6.03 -13.11
CA THR A 5 -2.58 -7.02 -14.17
C THR A 5 -1.24 -7.36 -14.80
N ASP A 6 -0.79 -8.61 -14.68
CA ASP A 6 0.41 -9.12 -15.35
C ASP A 6 0.04 -10.14 -16.42
N LEU A 7 0.14 -9.73 -17.69
CA LEU A 7 -0.13 -10.56 -18.87
C LEU A 7 1.13 -10.86 -19.68
N ARG A 8 2.33 -10.53 -19.17
CA ARG A 8 3.59 -10.67 -19.93
C ARG A 8 3.96 -12.13 -20.23
N GLY A 9 3.46 -13.07 -19.42
CA GLY A 9 3.73 -14.50 -19.59
C GLY A 9 5.18 -14.95 -19.34
N ASN A 10 6.09 -14.03 -18.99
CA ASN A 10 7.51 -14.33 -18.75
C ASN A 10 7.82 -14.82 -17.32
N GLY A 11 6.84 -14.70 -16.40
CA GLY A 11 6.98 -15.14 -15.02
C GLY A 11 7.97 -14.33 -14.19
N ASN A 12 8.34 -13.10 -14.57
CA ASN A 12 9.32 -12.31 -13.81
C ASN A 12 8.81 -11.83 -12.44
N GLY A 13 7.49 -11.81 -12.24
CA GLY A 13 6.87 -11.27 -11.02
C GLY A 13 6.87 -9.74 -10.98
N TRP A 14 6.38 -9.18 -9.88
CA TRP A 14 6.23 -7.74 -9.67
C TRP A 14 6.18 -7.43 -8.17
N THR A 15 6.47 -6.19 -7.77
CA THR A 15 6.32 -5.75 -6.37
C THR A 15 5.55 -4.44 -6.32
N LEU A 16 4.46 -4.44 -5.55
CA LEU A 16 3.68 -3.25 -5.25
C LEU A 16 4.23 -2.61 -3.97
N GLN A 17 4.55 -1.33 -4.07
CA GLN A 17 5.03 -0.51 -2.97
C GLN A 17 4.05 0.63 -2.69
N LEU A 18 4.01 1.05 -1.43
CA LEU A 18 3.25 2.21 -1.00
C LEU A 18 4.13 3.08 -0.12
N LYS A 19 4.11 4.37 -0.39
CA LYS A 19 4.68 5.41 0.46
C LYS A 19 3.56 6.33 0.96
N PRO A 20 3.14 6.22 2.22
CA PRO A 20 2.36 7.27 2.86
C PRO A 20 3.25 8.48 3.09
N GLU A 21 2.94 9.62 2.49
CA GLU A 21 3.72 10.84 2.70
C GLU A 21 3.51 11.41 4.11
N ALA A 22 4.44 12.25 4.53
CA ALA A 22 4.25 13.07 5.72
C ALA A 22 2.99 13.95 5.56
N LEU A 23 2.29 14.20 6.66
CA LEU A 23 1.18 15.13 6.64
C LEU A 23 1.71 16.55 6.75
N VAL A 24 1.17 17.47 5.95
CA VAL A 24 1.58 18.88 5.91
C VAL A 24 0.37 19.76 6.24
N GLY A 25 0.56 20.70 7.17
CA GLY A 25 -0.44 21.70 7.52
C GLY A 25 -0.63 22.71 6.39
N GLU A 26 -1.88 22.89 5.95
CA GLU A 26 -2.21 23.73 4.79
C GLU A 26 -1.85 25.21 4.99
N GLN A 27 -1.90 25.71 6.24
CA GLN A 27 -1.67 27.12 6.55
C GLN A 27 -0.27 27.37 7.14
N THR A 28 0.20 26.45 7.98
CA THR A 28 1.43 26.59 8.76
C THR A 28 2.65 25.95 8.10
N SER A 29 2.42 25.07 7.11
CA SER A 29 3.45 24.18 6.55
C SER A 29 4.17 23.31 7.60
N SER A 30 3.61 23.20 8.81
CA SER A 30 4.10 22.28 9.83
C SER A 30 3.93 20.84 9.34
N GLN A 31 4.81 19.93 9.74
CA GLN A 31 4.82 18.56 9.23
C GLN A 31 4.68 17.55 10.36
N ILE A 32 3.88 16.51 10.11
CA ILE A 32 3.81 15.31 10.93
C ILE A 32 4.48 14.18 10.16
N THR A 33 5.71 13.88 10.55
CA THR A 33 6.56 12.86 9.91
C THR A 33 6.64 11.58 10.73
N ASP A 34 6.36 11.63 12.04
CA ASP A 34 6.42 10.47 12.92
C ASP A 34 5.05 9.81 13.03
N GLY A 35 4.94 8.64 12.40
CA GLY A 35 3.72 7.87 12.35
C GLY A 35 3.83 6.69 11.40
N TYR A 36 2.73 5.98 11.25
CA TYR A 36 2.61 4.89 10.29
C TYR A 36 1.17 4.69 9.83
N LEU A 37 1.02 4.17 8.62
CA LEU A 37 -0.23 3.63 8.11
C LEU A 37 -0.26 2.12 8.36
N TYR A 38 -1.23 1.65 9.13
CA TYR A 38 -1.53 0.23 9.24
C TYR A 38 -2.65 -0.12 8.27
N LEU A 39 -2.40 -1.02 7.31
CA LEU A 39 -3.36 -1.41 6.28
C LEU A 39 -4.54 -2.24 6.82
N GLY A 40 -4.35 -2.91 7.95
CA GLY A 40 -5.39 -3.73 8.57
C GLY A 40 -5.67 -5.04 7.83
N SER A 41 -6.94 -5.37 7.71
CA SER A 41 -7.42 -6.53 6.96
C SER A 41 -7.38 -6.23 5.46
N GLU A 42 -6.86 -7.20 4.72
CA GLU A 42 -6.75 -7.12 3.27
C GLU A 42 -7.31 -8.38 2.64
N ALA A 43 -7.81 -8.25 1.41
CA ALA A 43 -8.22 -9.37 0.59
C ALA A 43 -7.50 -9.29 -0.76
N ILE A 44 -6.83 -10.37 -1.12
CA ILE A 44 -6.19 -10.54 -2.43
C ILE A 44 -7.11 -11.43 -3.27
N ARG A 45 -7.69 -10.87 -4.33
CA ARG A 45 -8.67 -11.56 -5.19
C ARG A 45 -8.12 -11.71 -6.61
N LYS A 46 -8.54 -12.77 -7.29
CA LYS A 46 -8.23 -13.07 -8.70
C LYS A 46 -9.50 -13.49 -9.46
N PRO A 47 -9.51 -13.40 -10.80
CA PRO A 47 -10.49 -14.09 -11.65
C PRO A 47 -10.53 -15.59 -11.32
N SER A 48 -11.73 -16.20 -11.36
CA SER A 48 -11.94 -17.60 -10.95
C SER A 48 -11.22 -18.63 -11.83
N ASP A 49 -10.91 -18.26 -13.07
CA ASP A 49 -10.19 -19.06 -14.07
C ASP A 49 -8.66 -18.89 -13.98
N SER A 50 -8.17 -17.97 -13.15
CA SER A 50 -6.74 -17.78 -12.98
C SER A 50 -6.11 -18.96 -12.24
N VAL A 51 -5.20 -19.66 -12.91
CA VAL A 51 -4.42 -20.77 -12.34
C VAL A 51 -3.12 -20.31 -11.67
N SER A 52 -2.76 -19.04 -11.77
CA SER A 52 -1.54 -18.51 -11.16
C SER A 52 -1.66 -18.47 -9.63
N ASP A 53 -0.53 -18.74 -8.98
CA ASP A 53 -0.36 -18.51 -7.54
C ASP A 53 -0.45 -17.01 -7.21
N PRO A 54 -0.98 -16.67 -6.02
CA PRO A 54 -1.17 -15.29 -5.61
C PRO A 54 0.13 -14.57 -5.24
N PRO A 55 0.14 -13.23 -5.36
CA PRO A 55 1.15 -12.43 -4.68
C PRO A 55 1.01 -12.58 -3.16
N ILE A 56 2.10 -12.35 -2.46
CA ILE A 56 2.24 -12.51 -1.01
C ILE A 56 2.34 -11.13 -0.37
N THR A 57 1.58 -10.92 0.70
CA THR A 57 1.72 -9.73 1.55
C THR A 57 3.12 -9.65 2.15
N GLN A 58 3.75 -8.49 2.08
CA GLN A 58 5.08 -8.23 2.66
C GLN A 58 4.96 -7.45 3.96
N SER A 59 4.36 -6.26 3.92
CA SER A 59 4.11 -5.43 5.10
C SER A 59 2.68 -4.92 5.15
N LYS A 60 2.18 -4.75 6.38
CA LYS A 60 0.91 -4.08 6.68
C LYS A 60 1.10 -2.79 7.46
N ARG A 61 2.30 -2.56 8.00
CA ARG A 61 2.64 -1.35 8.75
C ARG A 61 3.66 -0.58 7.92
N LEU A 62 3.26 0.59 7.46
CA LEU A 62 4.00 1.38 6.50
C LEU A 62 4.40 2.70 7.16
N MET A 63 5.69 2.98 7.23
CA MET A 63 6.16 4.19 7.89
C MET A 63 5.85 5.43 7.03
N LEU A 64 5.54 6.56 7.66
CA LEU A 64 5.38 7.81 6.90
C LEU A 64 6.72 8.20 6.26
N GLY A 65 6.68 8.67 5.02
CA GLY A 65 7.84 9.15 4.27
C GLY A 65 8.71 8.05 3.64
N GLU A 66 8.37 6.78 3.78
CA GLU A 66 9.16 5.65 3.27
C GLU A 66 8.37 4.75 2.32
N PHE A 67 9.03 4.21 1.29
CA PHE A 67 8.42 3.18 0.45
C PHE A 67 8.54 1.82 1.14
N ASP A 68 7.39 1.23 1.42
CA ASP A 68 7.28 -0.13 1.93
C ASP A 68 6.69 -1.06 0.88
N ASN A 69 7.20 -2.30 0.83
CA ASN A 69 6.61 -3.35 0.00
C ASN A 69 5.28 -3.78 0.63
N VAL A 70 4.20 -3.71 -0.14
CA VAL A 70 2.87 -4.15 0.30
C VAL A 70 2.60 -5.56 -0.19
N LEU A 71 2.72 -5.78 -1.50
CA LEU A 71 2.56 -7.09 -2.14
C LEU A 71 3.77 -7.42 -2.98
N LYS A 72 4.14 -8.70 -3.02
CA LYS A 72 5.16 -9.21 -3.92
C LYS A 72 4.62 -10.44 -4.63
N ALA A 73 4.69 -10.45 -5.95
CA ALA A 73 4.61 -11.64 -6.76
C ALA A 73 6.05 -12.14 -7.04
N PRO A 74 6.51 -13.22 -6.38
CA PRO A 74 7.73 -13.90 -6.79
C PRO A 74 7.71 -14.36 -8.25
N LYS A 75 8.87 -14.82 -8.72
CA LYS A 75 9.00 -15.46 -10.03
C LYS A 75 7.95 -16.57 -10.19
N ASN A 76 7.33 -16.63 -11.37
CA ASN A 76 6.28 -17.57 -11.76
C ASN A 76 4.96 -17.48 -10.96
N THR A 77 4.73 -16.38 -10.25
CA THR A 77 3.48 -16.10 -9.54
C THR A 77 2.91 -14.76 -9.99
N GLY A 78 1.69 -14.43 -9.55
CA GLY A 78 1.09 -13.12 -9.80
C GLY A 78 0.80 -12.81 -11.28
N LEU A 79 0.80 -13.83 -12.15
CA LEU A 79 0.30 -13.73 -13.52
C LEU A 79 -1.24 -13.68 -13.45
N SER A 80 -1.89 -12.95 -14.36
CA SER A 80 -3.32 -12.55 -14.31
C SER A 80 -3.56 -11.21 -13.60
N THR A 81 -4.84 -10.88 -13.44
CA THR A 81 -5.33 -9.70 -12.72
C THR A 81 -5.51 -10.04 -11.24
N TRP A 82 -5.00 -9.17 -10.38
CA TRP A 82 -5.05 -9.26 -8.93
C TRP A 82 -5.61 -7.98 -8.35
N ILE A 83 -6.55 -8.11 -7.42
CA ILE A 83 -7.19 -6.99 -6.73
C ILE A 83 -6.82 -7.05 -5.26
N LEU A 84 -6.15 -6.01 -4.77
CA LEU A 84 -5.94 -5.73 -3.35
C LEU A 84 -7.11 -4.89 -2.84
N GLY A 85 -7.98 -5.53 -2.06
CA GLY A 85 -8.99 -4.86 -1.25
C GLY A 85 -8.42 -4.54 0.13
N LEU A 86 -8.42 -3.26 0.51
CA LEU A 86 -8.14 -2.80 1.88
C LEU A 86 -9.46 -2.57 2.62
N ASN A 87 -9.44 -2.52 3.95
CA ASN A 87 -10.65 -2.26 4.76
C ASN A 87 -11.79 -3.26 4.51
N GLN A 88 -11.46 -4.53 4.30
CA GLN A 88 -12.47 -5.54 3.95
C GLN A 88 -13.17 -6.15 5.16
N ASN A 89 -12.63 -5.93 6.37
CA ASN A 89 -13.24 -6.31 7.64
C ASN A 89 -13.20 -5.12 8.61
N THR A 90 -14.35 -4.78 9.18
CA THR A 90 -14.53 -3.71 10.17
C THR A 90 -13.77 -3.96 11.47
N ASP A 91 -13.48 -5.21 11.80
CA ASP A 91 -12.75 -5.59 13.03
C ASP A 91 -11.24 -5.29 12.94
N SER A 92 -10.73 -5.03 11.73
CA SER A 92 -9.33 -4.65 11.51
C SER A 92 -9.25 -3.64 10.36
N PRO A 93 -9.61 -2.37 10.61
CA PRO A 93 -9.56 -1.32 9.61
C PRO A 93 -8.12 -0.86 9.35
N THR A 94 -7.95 -0.20 8.21
CA THR A 94 -6.81 0.65 7.88
C THR A 94 -6.83 1.83 8.84
N THR A 95 -5.72 2.03 9.54
CA THR A 95 -5.59 3.02 10.60
C THR A 95 -4.34 3.85 10.37
N LEU A 96 -4.47 5.17 10.43
CA LEU A 96 -3.33 6.08 10.49
C LEU A 96 -3.00 6.35 11.96
N VAL A 97 -1.76 6.08 12.36
CA VAL A 97 -1.26 6.35 13.71
C VAL A 97 -0.22 7.45 13.63
N LEU A 98 -0.46 8.53 14.36
CA LEU A 98 0.43 9.68 14.44
C LEU A 98 1.04 9.71 15.85
N ASN A 99 2.35 9.89 15.92
CA ASN A 99 3.08 9.99 17.18
C ASN A 99 3.46 11.45 17.43
N ASN A 100 3.73 11.80 18.69
CA ASN A 100 4.33 13.08 19.07
C ASN A 100 3.58 14.33 18.56
N ILE A 101 2.25 14.25 18.49
CA ILE A 101 1.40 15.34 17.96
C ILE A 101 1.32 16.58 18.86
N ASP A 102 1.76 16.49 20.12
CA ASP A 102 1.69 17.59 21.08
C ASP A 102 2.59 18.79 20.71
N ALA A 103 3.66 18.54 19.94
CA ALA A 103 4.58 19.58 19.47
C ALA A 103 4.15 20.23 18.15
N VAL A 104 3.05 19.77 17.56
CA VAL A 104 2.60 20.13 16.22
C VAL A 104 1.62 21.30 16.31
N GLN A 105 1.70 22.25 15.38
CA GLN A 105 0.82 23.42 15.39
C GLN A 105 -0.62 23.04 15.00
N PRO A 106 -1.65 23.61 15.64
CA PRO A 106 -3.04 23.40 15.20
C PRO A 106 -3.23 23.87 13.76
N ASP A 107 -3.63 22.96 12.88
CA ASP A 107 -3.86 23.21 11.45
C ASP A 107 -4.71 22.09 10.84
N HIS A 108 -5.11 22.23 9.58
CA HIS A 108 -5.63 21.16 8.75
C HIS A 108 -4.48 20.46 8.01
N TYR A 109 -4.30 19.17 8.27
CA TYR A 109 -3.18 18.39 7.77
C TYR A 109 -3.60 17.50 6.60
N VAL A 110 -2.84 17.57 5.51
CA VAL A 110 -3.07 16.78 4.29
C VAL A 110 -1.82 15.98 3.94
N GLY A 111 -2.00 14.75 3.46
CA GLY A 111 -0.92 13.94 2.89
C GLY A 111 -1.43 13.11 1.73
N SER A 112 -0.50 12.51 0.99
CA SER A 112 -0.79 11.62 -0.13
C SER A 112 -0.34 10.19 0.14
N LEU A 113 -0.86 9.28 -0.68
CA LEU A 113 -0.48 7.88 -0.71
C LEU A 113 0.09 7.59 -2.10
N ASP A 114 1.40 7.38 -2.16
CA ASP A 114 2.12 7.21 -3.41
C ASP A 114 2.33 5.71 -3.68
N TRP A 115 1.64 5.21 -4.69
CA TRP A 115 1.73 3.82 -5.11
C TRP A 115 2.77 3.66 -6.22
N SER A 116 3.64 2.66 -6.08
CA SER A 116 4.64 2.32 -7.08
C SER A 116 4.59 0.83 -7.40
N LEU A 117 4.67 0.49 -8.68
CA LEU A 117 4.78 -0.89 -9.14
C LEU A 117 6.17 -1.08 -9.75
N THR A 118 7.03 -1.84 -9.08
CA THR A 118 8.35 -2.17 -9.59
C THR A 118 8.32 -3.46 -10.40
N ASN A 119 9.15 -3.51 -11.44
CA ASN A 119 9.06 -4.51 -12.51
C ASN A 119 7.64 -4.59 -13.11
N ALA A 120 7.04 -3.41 -13.33
CA ALA A 120 5.68 -3.28 -13.82
C ALA A 120 5.47 -4.08 -15.12
N PRO A 121 4.36 -4.81 -15.24
CA PRO A 121 3.93 -5.36 -16.51
C PRO A 121 3.68 -4.23 -17.52
N SER A 122 4.24 -4.37 -18.72
CA SER A 122 4.06 -3.48 -19.87
C SER A 122 3.30 -4.19 -20.97
#